data_AF-A0AAI8TYI6-F1
#
_entry.id   AF-A0AAI8TYI6-F1
#
_cell.length_a   1.000
_cell.length_b   1.000
_cell.length_c   1.000
_cell.angle_alpha   90.00
_cell.angle_beta   90.00
_cell.angle_gamma   90.00
#
_symmetry.space_group_name_H-M   'P 1'
#
loop_
_entity.id
_entity.type
_entity.pdbx_description
1 polymer ?
#
loop_
_entity_poly.entity_id
_entity_poly.type
_entity_poly.pdbx_seq_one_letter_code
_entity_poly.pdbx_strand_id
1 'polypeptide(L)'
;MDANTEDAEHLEKRLVIRINANTKMSRGKAAAHAVHAALKLYGIDHHHPVIVIGGKPDEILAQTVHVRDAGRTELEPGTLTAGASWEWKAAGK
;
A
#
# COMPACT_ATOMS: atom_id res chain seq x y z
N MET A 1 -29.82 35.94 -13.47
CA MET A 1 -29.47 35.82 -12.03
C MET A 1 -29.07 34.37 -11.84
N ASP A 2 -27.82 34.11 -12.17
CA ASP A 2 -27.23 32.78 -12.18
C ASP A 2 -26.81 32.46 -10.75
N ALA A 3 -27.61 31.64 -10.08
CA ALA A 3 -27.29 31.17 -8.74
C ALA A 3 -26.28 30.02 -8.85
N ASN A 4 -25.03 30.34 -8.54
CA ASN A 4 -23.98 29.48 -7.99
C ASN A 4 -24.05 27.99 -8.36
N THR A 5 -23.33 27.61 -9.41
CA THR A 5 -22.86 26.24 -9.65
C THR A 5 -21.41 26.05 -9.16
N GLU A 6 -20.97 26.86 -8.19
CA GLU A 6 -19.57 26.89 -7.71
C GLU A 6 -19.34 26.12 -6.39
N ASP A 7 -20.35 25.40 -5.87
CA ASP A 7 -20.22 24.56 -4.66
C ASP A 7 -20.18 23.06 -4.99
N ALA A 8 -19.71 22.68 -6.18
CA ALA A 8 -19.18 21.34 -6.38
C ALA A 8 -17.83 21.26 -5.66
N GLU A 9 -17.88 21.08 -4.34
CA GLU A 9 -16.76 20.74 -3.47
C GLU A 9 -15.75 19.91 -4.26
N HIS A 10 -14.50 20.36 -4.30
CA HIS A 10 -13.37 19.65 -4.90
C HIS A 10 -13.29 18.22 -4.33
N LEU A 11 -13.99 17.26 -4.95
CA LEU A 11 -14.01 15.88 -4.48
C LEU A 11 -12.63 15.26 -4.74
N GLU A 12 -11.78 15.20 -3.72
CA GLU A 12 -10.50 14.52 -3.80
C GLU A 12 -10.73 13.00 -3.88
N LYS A 13 -10.38 12.41 -5.02
CA LYS A 13 -10.49 10.97 -5.23
C LYS A 13 -9.52 10.24 -4.30
N ARG A 14 -10.03 9.47 -3.35
CA ARG A 14 -9.25 8.64 -2.42
C ARG A 14 -9.60 7.16 -2.52
N LEU A 15 -8.60 6.30 -2.35
CA LEU A 15 -8.77 4.86 -2.22
C LEU A 15 -9.01 4.49 -0.75
N VAL A 16 -10.15 3.86 -0.45
CA VAL A 16 -10.48 3.36 0.89
C VAL A 16 -10.41 1.84 0.88
N ILE A 17 -9.54 1.26 1.71
CA ILE A 17 -9.42 -0.20 1.88
C ILE A 17 -9.86 -0.56 3.29
N ARG A 18 -10.86 -1.45 3.40
CA ARG A 18 -11.33 -2.00 4.68
C ARG A 18 -10.82 -3.43 4.83
N ILE A 19 -10.18 -3.72 5.95
CA ILE A 19 -9.80 -5.08 6.35
C ILE A 19 -10.83 -5.65 7.32
N ASN A 20 -11.05 -6.97 7.28
CA ASN A 20 -11.97 -7.61 8.21
C ASN A 20 -11.34 -7.72 9.61
N ALA A 21 -11.71 -6.81 10.50
CA ALA A 21 -11.22 -6.77 11.88
C ALA A 21 -11.73 -7.95 12.75
N ASN A 22 -12.78 -8.65 12.32
CA ASN A 22 -13.33 -9.78 13.07
C ASN A 22 -12.57 -11.10 12.80
N THR A 23 -11.71 -11.13 11.79
CA THR A 23 -10.88 -12.30 11.48
C THR A 23 -9.52 -12.15 12.13
N LYS A 24 -9.07 -13.19 12.85
CA LYS A 24 -7.71 -13.22 13.40
C LYS A 24 -6.68 -13.27 12.27
N MET A 25 -5.97 -12.17 12.06
CA MET A 25 -4.89 -12.04 11.08
C MET A 25 -3.66 -11.41 11.75
N SER A 26 -2.46 -11.82 11.33
CA SER A 26 -1.25 -11.06 11.67
C SER A 26 -1.25 -9.71 10.94
N ARG A 27 -0.50 -8.73 11.47
CA ARG A 27 -0.37 -7.41 10.83
C ARG A 27 0.12 -7.51 9.38
N GLY A 28 1.13 -8.35 9.12
CA GLY A 28 1.63 -8.60 7.77
C GLY A 28 0.57 -9.23 6.85
N LYS A 29 -0.27 -10.15 7.36
CA LYS A 29 -1.34 -10.75 6.56
C LYS A 29 -2.46 -9.75 6.24
N ALA A 30 -2.83 -8.91 7.20
CA ALA A 30 -3.79 -7.84 6.99
C ALA A 30 -3.29 -6.83 5.94
N ALA A 31 -2.01 -6.43 6.02
CA ALA A 31 -1.38 -5.55 5.04
C ALA A 31 -1.31 -6.21 3.65
N ALA A 32 -0.94 -7.48 3.55
CA ALA A 32 -0.95 -8.20 2.27
C ALA A 32 -2.36 -8.26 1.65
N HIS A 33 -3.40 -8.48 2.47
CA HIS A 33 -4.78 -8.42 1.98
C HIS A 33 -5.22 -7.02 1.53
N ALA A 34 -4.74 -5.97 2.19
CA ALA A 34 -4.97 -4.61 1.75
C ALA A 34 -4.35 -4.36 0.36
N VAL A 35 -3.11 -4.82 0.14
CA VAL A 35 -2.45 -4.76 -1.17
C VAL A 35 -3.22 -5.57 -2.22
N HIS A 36 -3.66 -6.79 -1.90
CA HIS A 36 -4.48 -7.60 -2.81
C HIS A 36 -5.78 -6.87 -3.22
N ALA A 37 -6.46 -6.22 -2.26
CA ALA A 37 -7.68 -5.47 -2.54
C ALA A 37 -7.40 -4.27 -3.46
N ALA A 38 -6.31 -3.53 -3.22
CA ALA A 38 -5.87 -2.43 -4.08
C ALA A 38 -5.56 -2.91 -5.51
N LEU A 39 -4.74 -3.95 -5.66
CA LEU A 39 -4.35 -4.48 -6.98
C LEU A 39 -5.58 -4.95 -7.77
N LYS A 40 -6.51 -5.66 -7.13
CA LYS A 40 -7.76 -6.09 -7.77
C LYS A 40 -8.63 -4.91 -8.20
N LEU A 41 -8.72 -3.85 -7.38
CA LEU A 41 -9.47 -2.65 -7.76
C LEU A 41 -8.88 -1.97 -9.00
N TYR A 42 -7.55 -1.97 -9.14
CA TYR A 42 -6.85 -1.46 -10.32
C TYR A 42 -6.82 -2.45 -11.51
N GLY A 43 -7.46 -3.62 -11.40
CA GLY A 43 -7.50 -4.63 -12.47
C GLY A 43 -6.17 -5.36 -12.69
N ILE A 44 -5.30 -5.39 -11.68
CA ILE A 44 -3.99 -6.05 -11.75
C ILE A 44 -4.12 -7.49 -11.25
N ASP A 45 -4.17 -8.43 -12.18
CA ASP A 45 -4.11 -9.86 -11.89
C ASP A 45 -2.68 -10.31 -11.59
N HIS A 46 -2.53 -11.13 -10.55
CA HIS A 46 -1.25 -11.71 -10.15
C HIS A 46 -1.47 -13.09 -9.54
N HIS A 47 -0.54 -14.00 -9.80
CA HIS A 47 -0.58 -15.38 -9.32
C HIS A 47 0.47 -15.68 -8.24
N HIS A 48 1.38 -14.73 -8.02
CA HIS A 48 2.44 -14.86 -7.01
C HIS A 48 1.94 -14.40 -5.64
N PRO A 49 2.41 -15.00 -4.54
CA PRO A 49 2.04 -14.57 -3.21
C PRO A 49 2.56 -13.16 -2.92
N VAL A 50 1.71 -12.32 -2.32
CA VAL A 50 2.12 -11.04 -1.73
C VAL A 50 2.50 -11.29 -0.27
N ILE A 51 3.74 -10.94 0.08
CA ILE A 51 4.28 -11.09 1.43
C ILE A 51 4.62 -9.70 1.96
N VAL A 52 4.06 -9.34 3.11
CA VAL A 52 4.35 -8.07 3.78
C VAL A 52 4.97 -8.35 5.14
N ILE A 53 6.20 -7.88 5.32
CA ILE A 53 7.01 -8.03 6.52
C ILE A 53 7.61 -6.67 6.88
N GLY A 54 7.95 -6.47 8.16
CA GLY A 54 8.74 -5.31 8.57
C GLY A 54 10.19 -5.48 8.12
N GLY A 55 10.83 -4.38 7.77
CA GLY A 55 12.24 -4.33 7.41
C GLY A 55 12.89 -3.06 7.95
N LYS A 56 14.19 -3.13 8.20
CA LYS A 56 15.03 -1.98 8.53
C LYS A 56 15.28 -1.10 7.29
N PRO A 57 15.69 0.17 7.46
CA PRO A 57 15.89 1.08 6.32
C PRO A 57 16.87 0.55 5.27
N ASP A 58 17.96 -0.09 5.67
CA ASP A 58 18.96 -0.70 4.78
C ASP A 58 18.38 -1.89 4.00
N GLU A 59 17.59 -2.75 4.66
CA GLU A 59 16.87 -3.86 4.01
C GLU A 59 15.87 -3.34 2.97
N ILE A 60 15.15 -2.26 3.28
CA ILE A 60 14.22 -1.59 2.35
C ILE A 60 14.99 -0.98 1.16
N LEU A 61 16.11 -0.30 1.43
CA LEU A 61 16.92 0.34 0.39
C LEU A 61 17.57 -0.67 -0.57
N ALA A 62 17.80 -1.90 -0.12
CA ALA A 62 18.28 -2.99 -0.97
C ALA A 62 17.23 -3.47 -2.00
N GLN A 63 15.96 -3.12 -1.83
CA GLN A 63 14.88 -3.48 -2.75
C GLN A 63 14.83 -2.54 -3.97
N THR A 64 14.06 -2.94 -4.99
CA THR A 64 14.02 -2.25 -6.29
C THR A 64 13.11 -1.01 -6.27
N VAL A 65 12.01 -1.07 -5.52
CA VAL A 65 11.06 0.03 -5.37
C VAL A 65 11.16 0.57 -3.95
N HIS A 66 11.10 1.89 -3.81
CA HIS A 66 11.06 2.57 -2.51
C HIS A 66 9.89 3.53 -2.46
N VAL A 67 9.19 3.53 -1.34
CA VAL A 67 8.13 4.49 -1.03
C VAL A 67 8.64 5.42 0.05
N ARG A 68 8.45 6.72 -0.18
CA ARG A 68 8.69 7.78 0.79
C ARG A 68 7.38 8.50 1.06
N ASP A 69 7.14 8.83 2.32
CA ASP A 69 5.94 9.56 2.70
C ASP A 69 5.98 10.99 2.13
N ALA A 70 4.85 11.47 1.62
CA ALA A 70 4.74 12.83 1.08
C ALA A 70 4.53 13.90 2.18
N GLY A 71 4.43 13.50 3.45
CA GLY A 71 4.15 14.39 4.59
C GLY A 71 2.67 14.70 4.79
N ARG A 72 1.77 13.85 4.27
CA ARG A 72 0.31 13.96 4.51
C ARG A 72 -0.15 13.07 5.67
N THR A 73 0.80 12.63 6.50
CA THR A 73 0.65 11.68 7.59
C THR A 73 1.40 12.21 8.83
N GLU A 74 1.49 11.39 9.87
CA GLU A 74 2.28 11.67 11.07
C GLU A 74 3.81 11.64 10.86
N LEU A 75 4.28 11.28 9.66
CA LEU A 75 5.71 11.15 9.36
C LEU A 75 6.25 12.43 8.70
N GLU A 76 7.53 12.71 8.98
CA GLU A 76 8.23 13.79 8.28
C GLU A 76 8.26 13.53 6.77
N PRO A 77 8.03 14.56 5.93
CA PRO A 77 8.10 14.42 4.48
C PRO A 77 9.43 13.81 4.02
N GLY A 78 9.38 12.82 3.13
CA GLY A 78 10.56 12.13 2.60
C GLY A 78 11.02 10.91 3.43
N THR A 79 10.39 10.63 4.57
CA THR A 79 10.65 9.43 5.40
C THR A 79 10.49 8.17 4.56
N LEU A 80 11.48 7.28 4.59
CA LEU A 80 11.42 5.97 3.92
C LEU A 80 10.46 5.05 4.69
N THR A 81 9.40 4.56 4.03
CA THR A 81 8.31 3.82 4.70
C THR A 81 8.17 2.38 4.23
N ALA A 82 8.43 2.10 2.95
CA ALA A 82 8.30 0.76 2.40
C ALA A 82 9.21 0.56 1.19
N GLY A 83 9.45 -0.70 0.87
CA GLY A 83 10.04 -1.08 -0.41
C GLY A 83 9.41 -2.36 -0.94
N ALA A 84 9.73 -2.68 -2.18
CA ALA A 84 9.33 -3.94 -2.80
C ALA A 84 10.37 -4.40 -3.81
N SER A 85 10.59 -5.71 -3.84
CA SER A 85 11.38 -6.40 -4.86
C SER A 85 10.86 -7.82 -5.03
N TRP A 86 11.26 -8.47 -6.12
CA TRP A 86 11.04 -9.90 -6.26
C TRP A 86 12.06 -10.66 -5.42
N GLU A 87 11.56 -11.50 -4.50
CA GLU A 87 12.41 -12.46 -3.80
C GLU A 87 12.28 -13.83 -4.44
N TRP A 88 13.43 -14.41 -4.76
CA TRP A 88 13.53 -15.76 -5.29
C TRP A 88 14.05 -16.66 -4.18
N LYS A 89 13.18 -17.52 -3.63
CA LYS A 89 13.67 -18.66 -2.87
C LYS A 89 14.02 -19.77 -3.86
N ALA A 90 15.23 -20.32 -3.75
CA ALA A 90 15.53 -21.58 -4.40
C ALA A 90 14.49 -22.60 -3.92
N ALA A 91 13.85 -23.32 -4.86
CA ALA A 91 13.09 -24.50 -4.50
C ALA A 91 14.05 -25.42 -3.75
N GLY A 92 13.78 -25.67 -2.47
CA GLY A 92 14.63 -26.54 -1.66
C GLY A 92 14.82 -27.89 -2.39
N LYS A 93 16.06 -28.39 -2.38
CA LYS A 93 16.33 -29.78 -2.75
C LYS A 93 15.54 -30.73 -1.87
#